data_AF-A0A9W4W704-F1
#
_entry.id   AF-A0A9W4W704-F1
#
_cell.length_a   1.000
_cell.length_b   1.000
_cell.length_c   1.000
_cell.angle_alpha   90.00
_cell.angle_beta   90.00
_cell.angle_gamma   90.00
#
_symmetry.space_group_name_H-M   'P 1'
#
loop_
_entity.id
_entity.type
_entity.pdbx_description
1 polymer ?
#
loop_
_entity_poly.entity_id
_entity_poly.type
_entity_poly.pdbx_seq_one_letter_code
_entity_poly.pdbx_strand_id
1 'polypeptide(L)'
;MPKRQNPFADIPPITDFESCQRARPLILQRLADLFGVWEACANKTCIRARSCRRKDAACLFAFMQAVPDKDRRELRYALDNRAAGLEPDEAIARAEARIADEITRHGE
;
A
#
# COMPACT_ATOMS: atom_id res chain seq x y z
N MET A 1 -7.73 7.38 -22.85
CA MET A 1 -7.23 7.08 -21.49
C MET A 1 -5.73 6.80 -21.57
N PRO A 2 -4.87 7.47 -20.78
CA PRO A 2 -3.46 7.11 -20.76
C PRO A 2 -3.31 5.66 -20.28
N LYS A 3 -2.46 4.87 -20.94
CA LYS A 3 -2.15 3.50 -20.50
C LYS A 3 -1.65 3.56 -19.05
N ARG A 4 -2.36 2.91 -18.11
CA ARG A 4 -1.85 2.71 -16.75
C ARG A 4 -0.52 1.96 -16.86
N GLN A 5 0.58 2.67 -16.60
CA GLN A 5 1.89 2.03 -16.51
C GLN A 5 1.90 1.18 -15.25
N ASN A 6 2.32 -0.08 -15.35
CA ASN A 6 2.48 -0.94 -14.19
C ASN A 6 3.63 -0.38 -13.31
N PRO A 7 3.35 0.11 -12.09
CA PRO A 7 4.37 0.73 -11.25
C PRO A 7 5.42 -0.27 -10.74
N PHE A 8 5.20 -1.57 -10.95
CA PHE A 8 6.10 -2.65 -10.56
C PHE A 8 6.86 -3.27 -11.76
N ALA A 9 6.80 -2.65 -12.94
CA ALA A 9 7.39 -3.22 -14.17
C ALA A 9 8.93 -3.38 -14.11
N ASP A 10 9.60 -2.65 -13.24
CA ASP A 10 11.06 -2.70 -13.04
C ASP A 10 11.49 -3.73 -11.99
N ILE A 11 10.54 -4.44 -11.37
CA ILE A 11 10.84 -5.46 -10.37
C ILE A 11 11.14 -6.78 -11.08
N PRO A 12 12.33 -7.38 -10.86
CA PRO A 12 12.67 -8.65 -11.46
C PRO A 12 11.70 -9.76 -11.00
N PRO A 13 11.47 -10.80 -11.82
CA PRO A 13 10.58 -11.89 -11.46
C PRO A 13 10.93 -12.52 -10.11
N ILE A 14 9.92 -12.67 -9.25
CA ILE A 14 10.04 -13.33 -7.96
C ILE A 14 9.75 -14.80 -8.18
N THR A 15 10.79 -15.63 -8.14
CA THR A 15 10.73 -17.07 -8.45
C THR A 15 11.08 -17.95 -7.26
N ASP A 16 11.73 -17.37 -6.26
CA ASP A 16 12.19 -18.04 -5.05
C ASP A 16 12.29 -17.03 -3.89
N PHE A 17 12.64 -17.53 -2.71
CA PHE A 17 12.79 -16.68 -1.53
C PHE A 17 13.93 -15.66 -1.70
N GLU A 18 15.05 -16.02 -2.31
CA GLU A 18 16.21 -15.13 -2.45
C GLU A 18 15.94 -13.96 -3.41
N SER A 19 15.28 -14.21 -4.53
CA SER A 19 14.77 -13.20 -5.47
C SER A 19 13.74 -12.31 -4.79
N CYS A 20 12.85 -12.85 -3.96
CA CYS A 20 11.94 -12.06 -3.13
C CYS A 20 12.72 -11.11 -2.20
N GLN A 21 13.72 -11.60 -1.49
CA GLN A 21 14.53 -10.80 -0.57
C GLN A 21 15.36 -9.73 -1.29
N ARG A 22 15.80 -9.98 -2.53
CA ARG A 22 16.46 -8.99 -3.39
C ARG A 22 15.48 -7.94 -3.92
N ALA A 23 14.28 -8.34 -4.31
CA ALA A 23 13.23 -7.47 -4.82
C ALA A 23 12.57 -6.62 -3.72
N ARG A 24 12.56 -7.11 -2.48
CA ARG A 24 11.88 -6.49 -1.32
C ARG A 24 12.09 -4.98 -1.19
N PRO A 25 13.32 -4.43 -1.18
CA PRO A 25 13.50 -2.97 -1.08
C PRO A 25 12.92 -2.18 -2.25
N LEU A 26 12.90 -2.74 -3.48
CA LEU A 26 12.25 -2.09 -4.62
C LEU A 26 10.72 -2.14 -4.50
N ILE A 27 10.16 -3.29 -4.09
CA ILE A 27 8.72 -3.43 -3.83
C ILE A 27 8.26 -2.41 -2.80
N LEU A 28 8.98 -2.31 -1.68
CA LEU A 28 8.67 -1.38 -0.60
C LEU A 28 8.76 0.09 -1.06
N GLN A 29 9.74 0.42 -1.89
CA GLN A 29 9.87 1.74 -2.50
C GLN A 29 8.66 2.06 -3.40
N ARG A 30 8.22 1.11 -4.24
CA ARG A 30 7.05 1.29 -5.12
C ARG A 30 5.75 1.42 -4.34
N LEU A 31 5.59 0.67 -3.26
CA LEU A 31 4.47 0.84 -2.36
C LEU A 31 4.49 2.23 -1.70
N ALA A 32 5.65 2.70 -1.24
CA ALA A 32 5.78 4.04 -0.68
C ALA A 32 5.46 5.15 -1.70
N ASP A 33 5.87 4.98 -2.97
CA ASP A 33 5.49 5.88 -4.06
C ASP A 33 3.97 5.89 -4.28
N LEU A 34 3.35 4.70 -4.32
CA LEU A 34 1.91 4.54 -4.57
C LEU A 34 1.05 5.16 -3.46
N PHE A 35 1.46 4.99 -2.20
CA PHE A 35 0.78 5.56 -1.04
C PHE A 35 1.11 7.03 -0.78
N GLY A 36 2.00 7.65 -1.58
CA GLY A 36 2.38 9.04 -1.38
C GLY A 36 3.13 9.27 -0.06
N VAL A 37 3.82 8.26 0.48
CA VAL A 37 4.53 8.33 1.78
C VAL A 37 5.47 9.54 1.88
N TRP A 38 6.05 9.95 0.74
CA TRP A 38 6.95 11.09 0.65
C TRP A 38 6.28 12.43 0.97
N GLU A 39 4.98 12.57 0.72
CA GLU A 39 4.25 13.81 0.98
C GLU A 39 4.15 14.11 2.48
N ALA A 40 4.14 13.06 3.30
CA ALA A 40 4.13 13.16 4.76
C ALA A 40 5.52 13.12 5.41
N CYS A 41 6.60 13.01 4.61
CA CYS A 41 7.95 12.86 5.15
C CYS A 41 8.55 14.20 5.62
N ALA A 42 8.98 14.29 6.88
CA ALA A 42 9.64 15.49 7.39
C ALA A 42 11.05 15.74 6.81
N ASN A 43 11.69 14.72 6.22
CA ASN A 43 13.06 14.81 5.72
C ASN A 43 13.10 15.16 4.22
N LYS A 44 13.45 16.42 3.90
CA LYS A 44 13.54 16.95 2.53
C LYS A 44 14.53 16.20 1.64
N THR A 45 15.59 15.63 2.20
CA THR A 45 16.57 14.84 1.45
C THR A 45 15.95 13.51 1.02
N CYS A 46 15.19 12.86 1.89
CA CYS A 46 14.45 11.64 1.55
C CYS A 46 13.40 11.90 0.46
N ILE A 47 12.67 13.01 0.56
CA ILE A 47 11.67 13.42 -0.46
C ILE A 47 12.33 13.61 -1.81
N ARG A 48 13.46 14.31 -1.88
CA ARG A 48 14.16 14.58 -3.16
C ARG A 48 14.73 13.30 -3.77
N ALA A 49 15.27 12.43 -2.93
CA ALA A 49 15.90 11.22 -3.41
C ALA A 49 14.85 10.22 -3.91
N ARG A 50 13.67 10.14 -3.27
CA ARG A 50 12.63 9.10 -3.49
C ARG A 50 13.24 7.69 -3.63
N SER A 51 14.40 7.46 -3.02
CA SER A 51 15.28 6.32 -3.28
C SER A 51 15.66 5.59 -2.00
N CYS A 52 14.93 5.83 -0.89
CA CYS A 52 15.17 5.08 0.33
C CYS A 52 14.82 3.61 0.09
N ARG A 53 15.85 2.79 -0.08
CA ARG A 53 15.75 1.34 -0.34
C ARG A 53 16.03 0.52 0.92
N ARG A 54 15.73 1.07 2.09
CA ARG A 54 15.87 0.30 3.34
C ARG A 54 14.95 -0.92 3.27
N LYS A 55 15.49 -2.08 3.64
CA LYS A 55 14.79 -3.37 3.56
C LYS A 55 13.78 -3.58 4.69
N ASP A 56 13.74 -2.67 5.67
CA ASP A 56 12.93 -2.77 6.89
C ASP A 56 11.56 -2.09 6.78
N ALA A 57 11.23 -1.46 5.65
CA ALA A 57 9.96 -0.77 5.42
C ALA A 57 9.61 0.33 6.44
N ALA A 58 10.60 0.88 7.17
CA ALA A 58 10.35 1.77 8.31
C ALA A 58 9.45 2.98 7.96
N CYS A 59 9.67 3.62 6.81
CA CYS A 59 8.86 4.77 6.38
C CYS A 59 7.43 4.37 6.02
N LEU A 60 7.24 3.23 5.36
CA LEU A 60 5.91 2.73 5.02
C LEU A 60 5.14 2.34 6.30
N PHE A 61 5.80 1.70 7.26
CA PHE A 61 5.18 1.38 8.55
C PHE A 61 4.81 2.62 9.35
N ALA A 62 5.68 3.63 9.43
CA ALA A 62 5.38 4.88 10.11
C ALA A 62 4.19 5.60 9.45
N PHE A 63 4.14 5.62 8.11
CA PHE A 63 2.98 6.14 7.37
C PHE A 63 1.70 5.36 7.72
N MET A 64 1.73 4.04 7.60
CA MET A 64 0.58 3.18 7.92
C MET A 64 0.13 3.29 9.38
N GLN A 65 1.02 3.64 10.31
CA GLN A 65 0.63 3.90 11.70
C GLN A 65 -0.09 5.25 11.88
N ALA A 66 0.23 6.24 11.05
CA ALA A 66 -0.37 7.57 11.08
C ALA A 66 -1.68 7.65 10.28
N VAL A 67 -1.94 6.73 9.35
CA VAL A 67 -3.20 6.64 8.61
C VAL A 67 -4.37 6.41 9.60
N PRO A 68 -5.50 7.13 9.48
CA PRO A 68 -6.68 6.93 10.30
C PRO A 68 -7.13 5.47 10.34
N ASP A 69 -7.63 5.02 11.49
CA ASP A 69 -7.96 3.61 11.68
C ASP A 69 -8.99 3.07 10.68
N LYS A 70 -9.99 3.89 10.36
CA LYS A 70 -10.98 3.63 9.32
C LYS A 70 -10.31 3.28 7.98
N ASP A 71 -9.43 4.15 7.50
CA ASP A 71 -8.78 4.01 6.20
C ASP A 71 -7.86 2.78 6.17
N ARG A 72 -7.22 2.43 7.30
CA ARG A 72 -6.43 1.20 7.42
C ARG A 72 -7.29 -0.05 7.33
N ARG A 73 -8.45 -0.05 7.99
CA ARG A 73 -9.40 -1.18 7.92
C ARG A 73 -10.00 -1.30 6.52
N GLU A 74 -10.36 -0.19 5.90
CA GLU A 74 -10.88 -0.18 4.52
C GLU A 74 -9.86 -0.77 3.55
N LEU A 75 -8.60 -0.31 3.60
CA LEU A 75 -7.52 -0.87 2.79
C LEU A 75 -7.34 -2.38 3.04
N ARG A 76 -7.38 -2.82 4.31
CA ARG A 76 -7.29 -4.24 4.66
C ARG A 76 -8.40 -5.04 3.99
N TYR A 77 -9.66 -4.62 4.15
CA TYR A 77 -10.81 -5.33 3.60
C TYR A 77 -10.81 -5.33 2.08
N ALA A 78 -10.40 -4.23 1.44
CA ALA A 78 -10.26 -4.18 -0.01
C ALA A 78 -9.20 -5.18 -0.51
N LEU A 79 -8.07 -5.31 0.18
CA LEU A 79 -7.04 -6.30 -0.15
C LEU A 79 -7.52 -7.74 0.07
N ASP A 80 -8.24 -8.01 1.17
CA ASP A 80 -8.80 -9.33 1.45
C ASP A 80 -9.84 -9.72 0.39
N ASN A 81 -10.69 -8.77 -0.03
CA ASN A 81 -11.67 -8.97 -1.11
C ASN A 81 -10.97 -9.23 -2.47
N ARG A 82 -9.90 -8.49 -2.78
CA ARG A 82 -9.06 -8.74 -3.97
C ARG A 82 -8.44 -10.14 -3.95
N ALA A 83 -7.94 -10.57 -2.79
CA ALA A 83 -7.39 -11.91 -2.61
C ALA A 83 -8.46 -13.00 -2.77
N ALA A 84 -9.72 -12.69 -2.42
CA ALA A 84 -10.88 -13.56 -2.65
C ALA A 84 -11.38 -13.56 -4.11
N GLY A 85 -10.77 -12.79 -5.01
CA GLY A 85 -11.07 -12.78 -6.44
C GLY A 85 -12.06 -11.71 -6.90
N LEU A 86 -12.44 -10.76 -6.04
CA LEU A 86 -13.30 -9.64 -6.44
C LEU A 86 -12.53 -8.66 -7.35
N GLU A 87 -13.24 -8.04 -8.28
CA GLU A 87 -12.68 -6.96 -9.10
C GLU A 87 -12.36 -5.72 -8.23
N PRO A 88 -11.41 -4.85 -8.63
CA PRO A 88 -10.95 -3.73 -7.81
C PRO A 88 -12.07 -2.83 -7.27
N ASP A 89 -13.00 -2.41 -8.14
CA ASP A 89 -14.07 -1.49 -7.74
C ASP A 89 -15.07 -2.18 -6.80
N GLU A 90 -15.36 -3.48 -7.03
CA GLU A 90 -16.23 -4.28 -6.17
C GLU A 90 -15.59 -4.53 -4.80
N ALA A 91 -14.28 -4.80 -4.77
CA ALA A 91 -13.52 -5.02 -3.56
C ALA A 91 -13.52 -3.79 -2.64
N ILE A 92 -13.40 -2.60 -3.24
CA ILE A 92 -13.50 -1.31 -2.52
C ILE A 92 -14.92 -1.08 -2.02
N ALA A 93 -15.93 -1.16 -2.89
CA ALA A 93 -17.32 -0.94 -2.51
C ALA A 93 -17.77 -1.86 -1.35
N ARG A 94 -17.32 -3.12 -1.37
CA ARG A 94 -17.61 -4.09 -0.31
C ARG A 94 -16.86 -3.78 0.99
N ALA A 95 -15.64 -3.23 0.91
CA ALA A 95 -14.90 -2.77 2.08
C ALA A 95 -15.59 -1.57 2.74
N GLU A 96 -15.98 -0.57 1.96
CA GLU A 96 -16.71 0.62 2.42
C GLU A 96 -18.04 0.24 3.08
N ALA A 97 -18.82 -0.65 2.44
CA ALA A 97 -20.09 -1.12 2.99
C ALA A 97 -19.91 -1.81 4.35
N ARG A 98 -18.86 -2.61 4.51
CA ARG A 98 -18.53 -3.25 5.78
C ARG A 98 -18.16 -2.23 6.86
N ILE A 99 -17.34 -1.25 6.53
CA ILE A 99 -16.95 -0.18 7.47
C ILE A 99 -18.17 0.62 7.91
N ALA A 100 -19.06 0.97 6.98
CA ALA A 100 -20.29 1.70 7.30
C ALA A 100 -21.19 0.92 8.28
N ASP A 101 -21.31 -0.38 8.07
CA ASP A 101 -22.06 -1.28 8.96
C ASP A 101 -21.39 -1.42 10.35
N GLU A 102 -20.06 -1.52 10.41
CA GLU A 102 -19.30 -1.53 11.68
C GLU A 102 -19.51 -0.23 12.47
N ILE A 103 -19.38 0.93 11.82
CA ILE A 103 -19.60 2.26 12.43
C ILE A 103 -21.04 2.38 12.95
N THR A 104 -22.02 1.91 12.17
CA THR A 104 -23.45 1.94 12.54
C THR A 104 -23.73 1.08 13.78
N ARG A 105 -23.06 -0.07 13.92
CA ARG A 105 -23.30 -1.00 15.03
C ARG A 105 -22.57 -0.66 16.32
N HIS A 106 -21.37 -0.10 16.25
CA HIS A 106 -20.47 -0.04 17.41
C HIS A 106 -20.13 1.39 17.87
N GLY A 107 -20.44 2.42 17.07
CA GLY A 107 -19.77 3.71 17.25
C GLY A 107 -18.29 3.60 16.89
N GLU A 108 -17.65 4.73 16.57
CA GLU A 108 -16.30 4.79 16.00
C GLU A 108 -15.21 3.99 16.74
#